data_AF-A0A2D4ING3-F1
#
_entry.id   AF-A0A2D4ING3-F1
#
_cell.length_a   1.000
_cell.length_b   1.000
_cell.length_c   1.000
_cell.angle_alpha   90.00
_cell.angle_beta   90.00
_cell.angle_gamma   90.00
#
_symmetry.space_group_name_H-M   'P 1'
#
loop_
_entity.id
_entity.type
_entity.pdbx_description
1 polymer ?
#
loop_
_entity_poly.entity_id
_entity_poly.type
_entity_poly.pdbx_seq_one_letter_code
_entity_poly.pdbx_strand_id
1 'polypeptide(L)'
;KKCPNGMYAEIKYDGERVQVHKKGDHFCYFSRSLKPVLPHKVAHFKDFIPKAFPGGHSMILDAEVLLIDTKIGKPLPFGTLGVHKKAAFQDANVCLFVFDCIYFNDVSLMDRPLRERRKFLHDNMVEIPNRILFSEMKHVMVGTILDGKNETWRSLRMFSRSSLNLPYMSEPLG
;
A
#
# COMPACT_ATOMS: atom_id res chain seq x y z
N LYS A 1 8.42 4.29 -26.15
CA LYS A 1 7.37 5.09 -25.46
C LYS A 1 7.03 4.41 -24.13
N LYS A 2 7.04 5.14 -23.00
CA LYS A 2 7.09 4.54 -21.66
C LYS A 2 5.80 3.87 -21.14
N CYS A 3 4.61 4.08 -21.72
CA CYS A 3 3.38 3.35 -21.36
C CYS A 3 2.35 3.42 -22.53
N PRO A 4 2.30 2.45 -23.47
CA PRO A 4 1.37 2.50 -24.60
C PRO A 4 -0.10 2.22 -24.23
N ASN A 5 -0.35 1.60 -23.07
CA ASN A 5 -1.68 1.09 -22.68
C ASN A 5 -2.33 1.90 -21.54
N GLY A 6 -1.91 3.15 -21.31
CA GLY A 6 -2.36 3.95 -20.16
C GLY A 6 -1.45 3.82 -18.93
N MET A 7 -1.71 4.65 -17.91
CA MET A 7 -0.95 4.72 -16.67
C MET A 7 -1.90 4.80 -15.48
N TYR A 8 -1.49 4.23 -14.34
CA TYR A 8 -2.16 4.50 -13.08
C TYR A 8 -1.40 5.62 -12.35
N ALA A 9 -2.15 6.64 -11.94
CA ALA A 9 -1.67 7.74 -11.12
C ALA A 9 -2.34 7.64 -9.75
N GLU A 10 -1.55 7.44 -8.71
CA GLU A 10 -2.03 7.50 -7.32
C GLU A 10 -1.74 8.86 -6.73
N ILE A 11 -2.64 9.37 -5.88
CA ILE A 11 -2.34 10.51 -5.03
C ILE A 11 -1.09 10.14 -4.22
N LYS A 12 -0.04 10.95 -4.30
CA LYS A 12 1.19 10.71 -3.54
C LYS A 12 0.92 11.04 -2.08
N TYR A 13 0.36 10.07 -1.37
CA TYR A 13 0.41 10.05 0.08
C TYR A 13 1.88 9.95 0.48
N ASP A 14 2.38 10.96 1.18
CA ASP A 14 3.76 10.95 1.69
C ASP A 14 3.75 10.17 3.01
N GLY A 15 3.65 8.85 2.88
CA GLY A 15 3.71 7.90 3.98
C GLY A 15 5.04 7.16 4.02
N GLU A 16 5.04 6.02 4.70
CA GLU A 16 6.14 5.05 4.62
C GLU A 16 5.64 3.79 3.92
N ARG A 17 6.24 3.44 2.78
CA ARG A 17 5.97 2.16 2.10
C ARG A 17 6.27 1.01 3.06
N VAL A 18 5.29 0.15 3.24
CA VAL A 18 5.39 -1.09 4.00
C VAL A 18 4.89 -2.25 3.15
N GLN A 19 5.73 -3.26 3.00
CA GLN A 19 5.34 -4.56 2.48
C GLN A 19 5.00 -5.47 3.65
N VAL A 20 3.74 -5.91 3.69
CA VAL A 20 3.20 -6.75 4.75
C VAL A 20 3.26 -8.19 4.32
N HIS A 21 3.86 -9.04 5.13
CA HIS A 21 3.87 -10.49 4.95
C HIS A 21 3.08 -11.11 6.09
N LYS A 22 2.13 -12.00 5.76
CA LYS A 22 1.36 -12.77 6.73
C LYS A 22 1.43 -14.24 6.38
N LYS A 23 1.62 -15.10 7.39
CA LYS A 23 1.46 -16.57 7.30
C LYS A 23 0.86 -17.11 8.60
N GLY A 24 -0.40 -17.55 8.53
CA GLY A 24 -1.20 -17.81 9.73
C GLY A 24 -1.31 -16.55 10.58
N ASP A 25 -0.90 -16.62 11.83
CA ASP A 25 -0.89 -15.50 12.78
C ASP A 25 0.46 -14.75 12.85
N HIS A 26 1.42 -15.13 12.01
CA HIS A 26 2.73 -14.48 11.94
C HIS A 26 2.71 -13.32 10.96
N PHE A 27 3.23 -12.17 11.38
CA PHE A 27 3.30 -10.96 10.58
C PHE A 27 4.71 -10.39 10.53
N CYS A 28 5.19 -10.08 9.33
CA CYS A 28 6.43 -9.35 9.10
C CYS A 28 6.14 -8.10 8.27
N TYR A 29 6.85 -7.02 8.55
CA TYR A 29 6.63 -5.71 7.92
C TYR A 29 7.97 -5.18 7.43
N PHE A 30 8.10 -4.96 6.12
CA PHE A 30 9.34 -4.54 5.49
C PHE A 30 9.19 -3.16 4.86
N SER A 31 10.17 -2.29 5.10
CA SER A 31 10.23 -0.97 4.48
C SER A 31 10.62 -1.06 3.00
N ARG A 32 10.69 0.08 2.30
CA ARG A 32 11.15 0.14 0.91
C ARG A 32 12.55 -0.47 0.69
N SER A 33 13.43 -0.39 1.68
CA SER A 33 14.79 -0.97 1.65
C SER A 33 14.86 -2.38 2.25
N LEU A 34 13.70 -3.05 2.39
CA LEU A 34 13.55 -4.39 2.95
C LEU A 34 14.02 -4.56 4.40
N LYS A 35 14.21 -3.45 5.12
CA LYS A 35 14.48 -3.47 6.55
C LYS A 35 13.19 -3.60 7.36
N PRO A 36 13.20 -4.30 8.52
CA PRO A 36 12.06 -4.35 9.42
C PRO A 36 11.55 -2.96 9.80
N VAL A 37 10.23 -2.78 9.75
CA VAL A 37 9.57 -1.53 10.15
C VAL A 37 9.44 -1.48 11.68
N LEU A 38 9.58 -0.28 12.25
CA LEU A 38 9.51 -0.10 13.71
C LEU A 38 8.14 -0.55 14.27
N PRO A 39 8.09 -1.38 15.33
CA PRO A 39 6.85 -1.97 15.82
C PRO A 39 5.72 -0.97 16.14
N HIS A 40 6.04 0.21 16.68
CA HIS A 40 5.04 1.22 17.03
C HIS A 40 4.25 1.75 15.82
N LYS A 41 4.75 1.57 14.59
CA LYS A 41 4.09 1.95 13.34
C LYS A 41 3.19 0.86 12.76
N VAL A 42 3.38 -0.40 13.13
CA VAL A 42 2.76 -1.54 12.40
C VAL A 42 2.16 -2.64 13.28
N ALA A 43 2.57 -2.75 14.55
CA ALA A 43 2.20 -3.89 15.40
C ALA A 43 0.69 -4.08 15.59
N HIS A 44 -0.08 -2.99 15.54
CA HIS A 44 -1.52 -2.99 15.69
C HIS A 44 -2.25 -3.55 14.46
N PHE A 45 -1.62 -3.60 13.28
CA PHE A 45 -2.29 -4.11 12.08
C PHE A 45 -2.59 -5.60 12.14
N LYS A 46 -1.91 -6.37 12.99
CA LYS A 46 -2.21 -7.80 13.21
C LYS A 46 -3.66 -8.03 13.66
N ASP A 47 -4.27 -7.06 14.35
CA ASP A 47 -5.64 -7.15 14.87
C ASP A 47 -6.71 -6.74 13.83
N PHE A 48 -6.27 -6.15 12.71
CA PHE A 48 -7.14 -5.60 11.66
C PHE A 48 -7.00 -6.33 10.33
N ILE A 49 -5.80 -6.76 9.93
CA ILE A 49 -5.58 -7.45 8.65
C ILE A 49 -6.45 -8.73 8.52
N PRO A 50 -6.60 -9.59 9.55
CA PRO A 50 -7.49 -10.74 9.45
C PRO A 50 -8.97 -10.38 9.23
N LYS A 51 -9.40 -9.22 9.74
CA LYS A 51 -10.76 -8.71 9.54
C LYS A 51 -10.94 -8.09 8.15
N ALA A 52 -9.88 -7.46 7.63
CA ALA A 52 -9.89 -6.84 6.30
C ALA A 52 -9.76 -7.89 5.19
N PHE A 53 -9.16 -9.05 5.45
CA PHE A 53 -8.99 -10.13 4.49
C PHE A 53 -9.57 -11.45 5.04
N PRO A 54 -10.91 -11.58 5.08
CA PRO A 54 -11.55 -12.80 5.55
C PRO A 54 -11.08 -14.02 4.74
N GLY A 55 -10.65 -15.08 5.41
CA GLY A 55 -10.15 -16.30 4.75
C GLY A 55 -8.73 -16.21 4.16
N GLY A 56 -8.02 -15.07 4.32
CA GLY A 56 -6.63 -14.91 3.91
C GLY A 56 -5.65 -15.48 4.94
N HIS A 57 -5.17 -16.72 4.76
CA HIS A 57 -4.23 -17.35 5.69
C HIS A 57 -2.76 -16.99 5.40
N SER A 58 -2.40 -16.78 4.13
CA SER A 58 -1.07 -16.29 3.73
C SER A 58 -1.19 -15.18 2.70
N MET A 59 -0.38 -14.13 2.81
CA MET A 59 -0.42 -13.01 1.86
C MET A 59 0.85 -12.17 1.89
N ILE A 60 1.13 -11.51 0.76
CA ILE A 60 2.06 -10.41 0.68
C ILE A 60 1.33 -9.21 0.07
N LEU A 61 1.20 -8.15 0.86
CA LEU A 61 0.54 -6.90 0.51
C LEU A 61 1.57 -5.79 0.37
N ASP A 62 1.35 -4.92 -0.60
CA ASP A 62 2.14 -3.72 -0.81
C ASP A 62 1.27 -2.51 -0.46
N ALA A 63 1.74 -1.70 0.48
CA ALA A 63 0.95 -0.65 1.10
C ALA A 63 1.79 0.57 1.51
N GLU A 64 1.10 1.66 1.84
CA GLU A 64 1.68 2.85 2.45
C GLU A 64 1.08 3.04 3.84
N VAL A 65 1.93 3.26 4.85
CA VAL A 65 1.48 3.58 6.22
C VAL A 65 1.41 5.08 6.36
N LEU A 66 0.28 5.58 6.87
CA LEU A 66 0.01 7.00 7.13
C LEU A 66 -0.66 7.18 8.50
N LEU A 67 -0.67 8.42 8.98
CA LEU A 67 -1.49 8.81 10.11
C LEU A 67 -2.80 9.44 9.58
N ILE A 68 -3.94 9.03 10.12
CA ILE A 68 -5.28 9.57 9.78
C ILE A 68 -5.84 10.27 11.00
N ASP A 69 -6.43 11.45 10.79
CA ASP A 69 -7.32 12.09 11.75
C ASP A 69 -8.66 11.33 11.78
N THR A 70 -8.98 10.76 12.94
CA THR A 70 -10.15 9.90 13.15
C THR A 70 -11.47 10.65 13.23
N LYS A 71 -11.46 11.97 13.45
CA LYS A 71 -12.68 12.80 13.46
C LYS A 71 -13.16 13.10 12.05
N ILE A 72 -12.23 13.40 11.14
CA ILE A 72 -12.56 13.76 9.75
C ILE A 72 -12.28 12.65 8.73
N GLY A 73 -11.60 11.58 9.14
CA GLY A 73 -11.27 10.42 8.29
C GLY A 73 -10.25 10.73 7.20
N LYS A 74 -9.42 11.77 7.37
CA LYS A 74 -8.46 12.22 6.35
C LYS A 74 -7.00 11.96 6.77
N PRO A 75 -6.11 11.63 5.83
CA PRO A 75 -4.68 11.54 6.09
C PRO A 75 -4.10 12.87 6.61
N LEU A 76 -3.23 12.78 7.59
CA LEU A 76 -2.45 13.90 8.12
C LEU A 76 -1.19 14.16 7.27
N PRO A 77 -0.61 15.36 7.35
CA PRO A 77 0.59 15.72 6.57
C PRO A 77 1.82 14.84 6.87
N PHE A 78 2.81 14.92 5.96
CA PHE A 78 4.08 14.19 6.05
C PHE A 78 4.81 14.37 7.39
N GLY A 79 5.55 13.33 7.80
CA GLY A 79 6.44 13.38 8.96
C GLY A 79 5.72 13.26 10.31
N THR A 80 4.40 13.09 10.32
CA THR A 80 3.59 12.91 11.54
C THR A 80 3.71 11.51 12.16
N LEU A 81 4.27 10.53 11.44
CA LEU A 81 4.51 9.16 11.91
C LEU A 81 5.62 9.02 12.96
N GLY A 82 6.43 10.06 13.20
CA GLY A 82 7.42 10.05 14.27
C GLY A 82 6.75 10.00 15.64
N VAL A 83 7.30 9.22 16.58
CA VAL A 83 6.68 8.94 17.91
C VAL A 83 6.21 10.22 18.62
N HIS A 84 7.06 11.25 18.68
CA HIS A 84 6.73 12.53 19.33
C HIS A 84 5.64 13.32 18.60
N LYS A 85 5.61 13.25 17.27
CA LYS A 85 4.60 13.94 16.47
C LYS A 85 3.26 13.23 16.54
N LYS A 86 3.25 11.89 16.53
CA LYS A 86 2.03 11.09 16.77
C LYS A 86 1.39 11.44 18.11
N ALA A 87 2.20 11.58 19.17
CA ALA A 87 1.70 11.93 20.51
C ALA A 87 1.01 13.30 20.58
N ALA A 88 1.28 14.21 19.63
CA ALA A 88 0.63 15.51 19.56
C ALA A 88 -0.79 15.45 18.97
N PHE A 89 -1.17 14.34 18.32
CA PHE A 89 -2.50 14.16 17.75
C PHE A 89 -3.29 13.15 18.58
N GLN A 90 -4.14 13.65 19.48
CA GLN A 90 -4.99 12.80 20.32
C GLN A 90 -6.00 11.98 19.51
N ASP A 91 -6.51 12.56 18.42
CA ASP A 91 -7.53 11.95 17.57
C ASP A 91 -6.96 11.33 16.29
N ALA A 92 -5.77 10.72 16.36
CA ALA A 92 -5.14 10.16 15.16
C ALA A 92 -4.75 8.69 15.30
N ASN A 93 -4.94 7.95 14.21
CA ASN A 93 -4.60 6.54 14.12
C ASN A 93 -3.66 6.27 12.95
N VAL A 94 -2.78 5.30 13.14
CA VAL A 94 -2.00 4.78 12.02
C VAL A 94 -2.92 3.91 11.16
N CYS A 95 -2.84 4.12 9.85
CA CYS A 95 -3.67 3.49 8.84
C CYS A 95 -2.81 2.93 7.70
N LEU A 96 -3.17 1.75 7.23
CA LEU A 96 -2.55 1.07 6.11
C LEU A 96 -3.38 1.33 4.84
N PHE A 97 -2.77 1.97 3.85
CA PHE A 97 -3.36 2.17 2.53
C PHE A 97 -2.81 1.11 1.59
N VAL A 98 -3.61 0.08 1.33
CA VAL A 98 -3.20 -1.08 0.52
C VAL A 98 -3.36 -0.74 -0.96
N PHE A 99 -2.29 -0.96 -1.73
CA PHE A 99 -2.26 -0.64 -3.16
C PHE A 99 -1.89 -1.82 -4.08
N ASP A 100 -1.34 -2.91 -3.56
CA ASP A 100 -1.12 -4.12 -4.36
C ASP A 100 -1.19 -5.39 -3.50
N CYS A 101 -1.49 -6.51 -4.14
CA CYS A 101 -1.44 -7.85 -3.55
C CYS A 101 -0.65 -8.74 -4.48
N ILE A 102 0.51 -9.22 -4.03
CA ILE A 102 1.45 -9.98 -4.87
C ILE A 102 1.46 -11.48 -4.54
N TYR A 103 0.87 -11.87 -3.42
CA TYR A 103 0.72 -13.26 -2.99
C TYR A 103 -0.51 -13.38 -2.10
N PHE A 104 -1.30 -14.45 -2.26
CA PHE A 104 -2.49 -14.70 -1.44
C PHE A 104 -2.82 -16.20 -1.41
N ASN A 105 -3.11 -16.75 -0.23
CA ASN A 105 -3.46 -18.15 0.03
C ASN A 105 -2.59 -19.14 -0.76
N ASP A 106 -1.30 -19.00 -0.53
CA ASP A 106 -0.23 -19.81 -1.09
C ASP A 106 0.03 -19.67 -2.61
N VAL A 107 -0.64 -18.71 -3.26
CA VAL A 107 -0.54 -18.46 -4.70
C VAL A 107 0.14 -17.12 -4.99
N SER A 108 1.16 -17.14 -5.86
CA SER A 108 1.78 -15.93 -6.42
C SER A 108 0.84 -15.24 -7.41
N LEU A 109 0.72 -13.92 -7.28
CA LEU A 109 -0.02 -13.05 -8.19
C LEU A 109 0.90 -12.18 -9.05
N MET A 110 2.23 -12.25 -8.85
CA MET A 110 3.21 -11.34 -9.46
C MET A 110 3.16 -11.32 -11.00
N ASP A 111 2.90 -12.46 -11.63
CA ASP A 111 2.82 -12.59 -13.08
C ASP A 111 1.52 -12.03 -13.67
N ARG A 112 0.52 -11.77 -12.82
CA ARG A 112 -0.75 -11.16 -13.26
C ARG A 112 -0.56 -9.66 -13.48
N PRO A 113 -1.20 -9.06 -14.50
CA PRO A 113 -1.23 -7.62 -14.68
C PRO A 113 -1.72 -6.87 -13.43
N LEU A 114 -1.17 -5.68 -13.16
CA LEU A 114 -1.59 -4.83 -12.02
C LEU A 114 -3.10 -4.61 -11.95
N ARG A 115 -3.77 -4.48 -13.10
CA ARG A 115 -5.24 -4.36 -13.17
C ARG A 115 -5.95 -5.55 -12.54
N GLU A 116 -5.48 -6.77 -12.81
CA GLU A 116 -6.06 -8.00 -12.26
C GLU A 116 -5.75 -8.12 -10.77
N ARG A 117 -4.54 -7.75 -10.33
CA ARG A 117 -4.19 -7.74 -8.90
C ARG A 117 -5.00 -6.69 -8.12
N ARG A 118 -5.25 -5.53 -8.71
CA ARG A 118 -6.14 -4.51 -8.15
C ARG A 118 -7.59 -4.98 -8.08
N LYS A 119 -8.09 -5.65 -9.12
CA LYS A 119 -9.40 -6.28 -9.05
C LYS A 119 -9.46 -7.33 -7.95
N PHE A 120 -8.44 -8.19 -7.85
CA PHE A 120 -8.32 -9.18 -6.78
C PHE A 120 -8.39 -8.54 -5.39
N LEU A 121 -7.66 -7.44 -5.17
CA LEU A 121 -7.76 -6.66 -3.93
C LEU A 121 -9.19 -6.23 -3.63
N HIS A 122 -9.89 -5.63 -4.58
CA HIS A 122 -11.28 -5.20 -4.38
C HIS A 122 -12.25 -6.37 -4.10
N ASP A 123 -11.98 -7.53 -4.69
CA ASP A 123 -12.83 -8.72 -4.51
C ASP A 123 -12.56 -9.43 -3.16
N ASN A 124 -11.40 -9.24 -2.53
CA ASN A 124 -10.95 -10.04 -1.37
C ASN A 124 -10.62 -9.20 -0.12
N MET A 125 -10.63 -7.87 -0.21
CA MET A 125 -10.39 -6.96 0.89
C MET A 125 -11.65 -6.18 1.25
N VAL A 126 -11.94 -6.07 2.54
CA VAL A 126 -12.93 -5.18 3.11
C VAL A 126 -12.19 -4.06 3.84
N GLU A 127 -12.58 -2.81 3.58
CA GLU A 127 -12.03 -1.67 4.30
C GLU A 127 -12.42 -1.71 5.78
N ILE A 128 -11.46 -1.35 6.63
CA ILE A 128 -11.69 -1.09 8.06
C ILE A 128 -11.46 0.41 8.26
N PRO A 129 -12.51 1.19 8.57
CA PRO A 129 -12.43 2.63 8.70
C PRO A 129 -11.26 3.06 9.60
N ASN A 130 -10.49 4.05 9.14
CA ASN A 130 -9.33 4.62 9.82
C ASN A 130 -8.19 3.63 10.16
N ARG A 131 -8.19 2.41 9.58
CA ARG A 131 -7.20 1.36 9.87
C ARG A 131 -6.63 0.71 8.64
N ILE A 132 -7.48 0.19 7.75
CA ILE A 132 -7.06 -0.49 6.52
C ILE A 132 -7.97 -0.01 5.40
N LEU A 133 -7.42 0.71 4.45
CA LEU A 133 -8.15 1.34 3.36
C LEU A 133 -7.49 1.01 2.02
N PHE A 134 -8.24 1.07 0.93
CA PHE A 134 -7.64 1.06 -0.39
C PHE A 134 -6.90 2.37 -0.63
N SER A 135 -5.72 2.30 -1.24
CA SER A 135 -5.08 3.50 -1.80
C SER A 135 -5.87 3.98 -3.01
N GLU A 136 -6.20 5.28 -3.06
CA GLU A 136 -6.84 5.91 -4.22
C GLU A 136 -5.93 5.86 -5.46
N MET A 137 -6.40 5.15 -6.50
CA MET A 137 -5.72 5.03 -7.78
C MET A 137 -6.60 5.58 -8.89
N LYS A 138 -6.14 6.64 -9.57
CA LYS A 138 -6.79 7.20 -10.76
C LYS A 138 -6.15 6.61 -12.01
N HIS A 139 -6.95 5.94 -12.83
CA HIS A 139 -6.50 5.48 -14.13
C HIS A 139 -6.46 6.66 -15.10
N VAL A 140 -5.30 6.94 -15.69
CA VAL A 140 -5.09 8.02 -16.65
C VAL A 140 -4.81 7.41 -18.03
N MET A 141 -5.68 7.70 -18.99
CA MET A 141 -5.50 7.27 -20.38
C MET A 141 -4.57 8.23 -21.12
N VAL A 142 -3.77 7.70 -22.04
CA VAL A 142 -2.75 8.48 -22.78
C VAL A 142 -3.35 9.66 -23.56
N GLY A 143 -4.60 9.53 -24.04
CA GLY A 143 -5.30 10.60 -24.76
C GLY A 143 -5.59 11.85 -23.92
N THR A 144 -5.74 11.70 -22.60
CA THR A 144 -6.07 12.82 -21.68
C THR A 144 -4.85 13.64 -21.28
N ILE A 145 -3.64 13.13 -21.54
CA ILE A 145 -2.36 13.79 -21.18
C ILE A 145 -2.06 14.94 -22.17
N LEU A 146 -2.62 14.90 -23.39
CA LEU A 146 -2.29 15.86 -24.45
C LEU A 146 -3.06 17.20 -24.34
N ASP A 147 -4.13 17.27 -23.54
CA ASP A 147 -4.97 18.48 -23.42
C ASP A 147 -4.71 19.32 -22.14
N GLY A 148 -3.83 18.89 -21.24
CA GLY A 148 -3.83 19.41 -19.86
C GLY A 148 -2.66 20.30 -19.46
N LYS A 149 -2.73 21.61 -19.74
CA LYS A 149 -2.02 22.67 -18.98
C LYS A 149 -2.59 22.77 -17.54
N ASN A 150 -2.52 21.72 -16.73
CA ASN A 150 -2.98 21.78 -15.34
C ASN A 150 -1.88 21.39 -14.35
N GLU A 151 -1.65 22.26 -13.37
CA GLU A 151 -0.62 22.20 -12.33
C GLU A 151 -0.81 21.02 -11.33
N THR A 152 -1.79 20.15 -11.56
CA THR A 152 -2.18 19.00 -10.71
C THR A 152 -1.23 17.81 -10.75
N TRP A 153 -0.23 17.80 -11.64
CA TRP A 153 0.65 16.65 -11.85
C TRP A 153 1.82 16.52 -10.87
N ARG A 154 2.09 17.54 -10.04
CA ARG A 154 3.23 17.53 -9.09
C ARG A 154 3.06 16.60 -7.89
N SER A 155 1.83 16.14 -7.60
CA SER A 155 1.51 15.33 -6.41
C SER A 155 1.08 13.88 -6.74
N LEU A 156 1.38 13.38 -7.94
CA LEU A 156 0.97 12.03 -8.36
C LEU A 156 2.17 11.09 -8.47
N ARG A 157 2.08 9.91 -7.84
CA ARG A 157 3.06 8.84 -8.04
C ARG A 157 2.67 8.07 -9.28
N MET A 158 3.53 8.11 -10.30
CA MET A 158 3.35 7.36 -11.54
C MET A 158 3.98 5.98 -11.40
N PHE A 159 3.19 4.92 -11.55
CA PHE A 159 3.71 3.56 -11.66
C PHE A 159 3.87 3.21 -13.15
N SER A 160 5.12 3.03 -13.60
CA SER A 160 5.39 2.39 -14.89
C SER A 160 5.67 0.89 -14.68
N ARG A 161 5.34 0.08 -15.70
CA ARG A 161 5.47 -1.39 -15.73
C ARG A 161 6.88 -1.91 -15.36
N SER A 162 7.89 -1.03 -15.36
CA SER A 162 9.32 -1.32 -15.16
C SER A 162 9.84 -1.14 -13.73
N SER A 163 9.02 -0.71 -12.76
CA SER A 163 9.48 -0.47 -11.38
C SER A 163 9.43 -1.70 -10.46
N LEU A 164 9.09 -2.88 -11.00
CA LEU A 164 8.81 -4.11 -10.24
C LEU A 164 9.97 -5.11 -10.16
N ASN A 165 11.17 -4.78 -10.66
CA ASN A 165 12.30 -5.70 -10.53
C ASN A 165 13.06 -5.43 -9.23
N LEU A 166 12.88 -6.31 -8.24
CA LEU A 166 13.88 -6.54 -7.19
C LEU A 166 14.25 -8.04 -7.15
N PRO A 167 15.53 -8.36 -6.91
CA PRO A 167 16.07 -9.70 -7.01
C PRO A 167 15.66 -10.56 -5.81
N TYR A 168 15.28 -11.80 -6.10
CA TYR A 168 15.08 -12.85 -5.12
C TYR A 168 16.46 -13.23 -4.53
N MET A 169 16.69 -12.99 -3.23
CA MET A 169 17.70 -13.74 -2.50
C MET A 169 17.10 -15.10 -2.16
N SER A 170 17.36 -16.08 -3.01
CA SER A 170 17.37 -17.48 -2.60
C SER A 170 18.64 -17.70 -1.77
N GLU A 171 18.50 -17.97 -0.47
CA GLU A 171 19.49 -18.78 0.22
C GLU A 171 18.85 -20.12 0.62
N PRO A 172 19.52 -21.25 0.36
CA PRO A 172 19.05 -22.56 0.72
C PRO A 172 19.24 -22.79 2.22
N LEU A 173 18.29 -23.49 2.83
CA LEU A 173 18.45 -24.10 4.14
C LEU A 173 19.63 -25.09 4.07
N GLY A 174 20.67 -24.82 4.87
CA GLY A 174 21.78 -25.70 5.20
C GLY A 174 22.16 -25.51 6.66
#